data_AF-A0A520H9H7-F1
#
_entry.id   AF-A0A520H9H7-F1
#
_cell.length_a   1.000
_cell.length_b   1.000
_cell.length_c   1.000
_cell.angle_alpha   90.00
_cell.angle_beta   90.00
_cell.angle_gamma   90.00
#
_symmetry.space_group_name_H-M   'P 1'
#
loop_
_entity.id
_entity.type
_entity.pdbx_description
1 polymer ?
#
loop_
_entity_poly.entity_id
_entity_poly.type
_entity_poly.pdbx_seq_one_letter_code
_entity_poly.pdbx_strand_id
1 'polypeptide(L)'
;LIDRFLMFYVRTADRLQRTSTWRDNLEGGLDYLKGVVIDDTLGLAAELEAQMQHVVDTYQCEWKTAITDPAVRQRFRSFVNSDKPDEHIVFVGERGQIRPANADERAAATATA
;
A
#
# COMPACT_ATOMS: atom_id res chain seq x y z
N LEU A 1 -9.56 -12.03 -15.36
CA LEU A 1 -10.85 -12.12 -14.62
C LEU A 1 -10.91 -11.16 -13.43
N ILE A 2 -9.91 -11.16 -12.54
CA ILE A 2 -9.86 -10.20 -11.42
C ILE A 2 -9.87 -8.75 -11.92
N ASP A 3 -9.13 -8.46 -12.99
CA ASP A 3 -9.04 -7.11 -13.56
C ASP A 3 -10.40 -6.55 -13.96
N ARG A 4 -11.17 -7.35 -14.70
CA ARG A 4 -12.53 -7.04 -15.11
C ARG A 4 -13.43 -6.79 -13.90
N PHE A 5 -13.36 -7.65 -12.88
CA PHE A 5 -14.14 -7.47 -11.65
C PHE A 5 -13.77 -6.17 -10.94
N LEU A 6 -12.48 -5.88 -10.76
CA LEU A 6 -12.01 -4.68 -10.07
C LEU A 6 -12.38 -3.42 -10.85
N MET A 7 -12.22 -3.41 -12.16
CA MET A 7 -12.57 -2.26 -12.99
C MET A 7 -14.08 -2.05 -13.04
N PHE A 8 -14.87 -3.13 -13.13
CA PHE A 8 -16.33 -3.05 -13.06
C PHE A 8 -16.80 -2.53 -11.70
N TYR A 9 -16.18 -3.01 -10.61
CA TYR A 9 -16.42 -2.50 -9.26
C TYR A 9 -16.10 -1.00 -9.16
N VAL A 10 -14.91 -0.57 -9.57
CA VAL A 10 -14.49 0.84 -9.54
C VAL A 10 -15.43 1.73 -10.34
N ARG A 11 -15.97 1.24 -11.46
CA ARG A 11 -16.86 1.99 -12.35
C ARG A 11 -18.30 2.10 -11.82
N THR A 12 -18.78 1.11 -11.09
CA THR A 12 -20.21 0.99 -10.73
C THR A 12 -20.51 1.15 -9.25
N ALA A 13 -19.51 1.05 -8.38
CA ALA A 13 -19.67 1.23 -6.95
C ALA A 13 -19.71 2.70 -6.54
N ASP A 14 -20.45 2.98 -5.48
CA ASP A 14 -20.48 4.29 -4.84
C ASP A 14 -19.15 4.59 -4.11
N ARG A 15 -18.92 5.88 -3.82
CA ARG A 15 -17.74 6.32 -3.07
C ARG A 15 -17.71 5.67 -1.69
N LEU A 16 -16.56 5.07 -1.35
CA LEU A 16 -16.32 4.37 -0.07
C LEU A 16 -17.30 3.21 0.20
N GLN A 17 -17.99 2.71 -0.82
CA GLN A 17 -18.81 1.52 -0.69
C GLN A 17 -17.92 0.30 -0.44
N ARG A 18 -18.44 -0.69 0.30
CA ARG A 18 -17.78 -1.99 0.45
C ARG A 18 -18.23 -2.93 -0.67
N THR A 19 -17.32 -3.77 -1.15
CA THR A 19 -17.60 -4.77 -2.21
C THR A 19 -18.77 -5.68 -1.88
N SER A 20 -18.96 -6.07 -0.61
CA SER A 20 -20.11 -6.88 -0.18
C SER A 20 -21.44 -6.16 -0.41
N THR A 21 -21.55 -4.91 0.06
CA THR A 21 -22.77 -4.10 -0.06
C THR A 21 -23.04 -3.71 -1.51
N TRP A 22 -22.00 -3.39 -2.28
CA TRP A 22 -22.13 -3.16 -3.72
C TRP A 22 -22.72 -4.37 -4.44
N ARG A 23 -22.16 -5.57 -4.20
CA ARG A 23 -22.65 -6.81 -4.81
C ARG A 23 -24.10 -7.09 -4.44
N ASP A 24 -24.47 -6.88 -3.19
CA ASP A 24 -25.83 -7.16 -2.71
C ASP A 24 -26.86 -6.17 -3.31
N ASN A 25 -26.43 -4.98 -3.71
CA ASN A 25 -27.26 -3.97 -4.37
C ASN A 25 -27.39 -4.16 -5.90
N LEU A 26 -26.60 -5.05 -6.52
CA LEU A 26 -26.71 -5.32 -7.96
C LEU A 26 -28.03 -6.03 -8.26
N GLU A 27 -28.82 -5.47 -9.16
CA GLU A 27 -30.03 -6.11 -9.66
C GLU A 27 -29.66 -7.40 -10.42
N GLY A 28 -30.17 -8.54 -9.97
CA GLY A 28 -29.75 -9.87 -10.47
C GLY A 28 -28.55 -10.49 -9.73
N GLY A 29 -27.97 -9.80 -8.75
CA GLY A 29 -27.01 -10.34 -7.80
C GLY A 29 -25.75 -10.95 -8.44
N LEU A 30 -25.31 -12.09 -7.89
CA LEU A 30 -24.08 -12.76 -8.31
C LEU A 30 -24.15 -13.30 -9.75
N ASP A 31 -25.32 -13.74 -10.20
CA ASP A 31 -25.48 -14.32 -11.53
C ASP A 31 -25.36 -13.25 -12.61
N TYR A 32 -25.94 -12.07 -12.37
CA TYR A 32 -25.70 -10.91 -13.23
C TYR A 32 -24.21 -10.57 -13.30
N LEU A 33 -23.54 -10.51 -12.16
CA LEU A 33 -22.11 -10.18 -12.12
C LEU A 33 -21.24 -11.19 -12.88
N LYS A 34 -21.55 -12.49 -12.77
CA LYS A 34 -20.88 -13.53 -13.56
C LYS A 34 -21.14 -13.34 -15.06
N GLY A 35 -22.38 -13.05 -15.45
CA GLY A 35 -22.73 -12.79 -16.84
C GLY A 35 -21.93 -11.62 -17.43
N VAL A 36 -21.77 -10.52 -16.68
CA VAL A 36 -20.99 -9.37 -17.16
C VAL A 36 -19.49 -9.68 -17.23
N VAL A 37 -18.91 -10.30 -16.19
CA VAL A 37 -17.45 -10.45 -16.06
C VAL A 37 -16.90 -11.65 -16.85
N ILE A 38 -17.65 -12.75 -16.89
CA ILE A 38 -17.25 -14.03 -17.50
C ILE A 38 -17.83 -14.14 -18.90
N ASP A 39 -19.16 -13.99 -19.03
CA ASP A 39 -19.87 -14.22 -20.30
C ASP A 39 -19.92 -12.97 -21.19
N ASP A 40 -19.35 -11.85 -20.72
CA ASP A 40 -19.28 -10.56 -21.41
C ASP A 40 -20.61 -10.10 -22.01
N THR A 41 -21.71 -10.27 -21.25
CA THR A 41 -23.07 -9.95 -21.71
C THR A 41 -23.27 -8.49 -22.11
N LEU A 42 -22.36 -7.59 -21.70
CA LEU A 42 -22.37 -6.16 -22.03
C LEU A 42 -21.31 -5.75 -23.06
N GLY A 43 -20.42 -6.67 -23.48
CA GLY A 43 -19.34 -6.36 -24.42
C GLY A 43 -18.28 -5.40 -23.85
N LEU A 44 -18.10 -5.36 -22.53
CA LEU A 44 -17.21 -4.43 -21.83
C LEU A 44 -15.86 -5.04 -21.46
N ALA A 45 -15.69 -6.36 -21.59
CA ALA A 45 -14.51 -7.05 -21.10
C ALA A 45 -13.19 -6.46 -21.61
N ALA A 46 -13.09 -6.20 -22.92
CA ALA A 46 -11.88 -5.64 -23.53
C ALA A 46 -11.58 -4.20 -23.05
N GLU A 47 -12.61 -3.38 -22.86
CA GLU A 47 -12.46 -2.01 -22.33
C GLU A 47 -11.97 -2.03 -20.89
N LEU A 48 -12.55 -2.89 -20.04
CA LEU A 48 -12.15 -3.05 -18.65
C LEU A 48 -10.71 -3.55 -18.54
N GLU A 49 -10.29 -4.48 -19.40
CA GLU A 49 -8.90 -4.95 -19.44
C GLU A 49 -7.93 -3.86 -19.87
N ALA A 50 -8.28 -3.07 -20.89
CA ALA A 50 -7.46 -1.93 -21.31
C ALA A 50 -7.33 -0.86 -20.21
N GLN A 51 -8.40 -0.61 -19.45
CA GLN A 51 -8.36 0.29 -18.29
C GLN A 51 -7.43 -0.21 -17.19
N MET A 52 -7.50 -1.51 -16.85
CA MET A 52 -6.55 -2.09 -15.89
C MET A 52 -5.11 -1.99 -16.40
N GLN A 53 -4.88 -2.28 -17.68
CA GLN A 53 -3.55 -2.18 -18.28
C GLN A 53 -3.00 -0.77 -18.17
N HIS A 54 -3.83 0.25 -18.40
CA HIS A 54 -3.43 1.64 -18.21
C HIS A 54 -3.02 1.94 -16.75
N VAL A 55 -3.75 1.43 -15.76
CA VAL A 55 -3.37 1.57 -14.33
C VAL A 55 -2.03 0.89 -14.05
N VAL A 56 -1.79 -0.29 -14.62
CA VAL A 56 -0.52 -1.02 -14.49
C VAL A 56 0.63 -0.23 -15.14
N ASP A 57 0.43 0.24 -16.36
CA ASP A 57 1.45 0.96 -17.15
C ASP A 57 1.82 2.30 -16.51
N THR A 58 0.89 2.93 -15.81
CA THR A 58 1.08 4.22 -15.14
C THR A 58 1.42 4.09 -13.65
N TYR A 59 1.49 2.86 -13.11
CA TYR A 59 1.79 2.65 -11.71
C TYR A 59 3.20 3.14 -11.36
N GLN A 60 3.27 4.06 -10.40
CA GLN A 60 4.50 4.55 -9.82
C GLN A 60 4.52 4.30 -8.31
N CYS A 61 5.61 3.72 -7.82
CA CYS A 61 5.81 3.43 -6.40
C CYS A 61 6.87 4.37 -5.81
N GLU A 62 6.43 5.36 -5.05
CA GLU A 62 7.32 6.35 -4.44
C GLU A 62 8.39 5.73 -3.52
N TRP A 63 8.06 4.63 -2.83
CA TRP A 63 9.02 3.91 -1.99
C TRP A 63 10.08 3.17 -2.81
N LYS A 64 9.68 2.59 -3.95
CA LYS A 64 10.64 2.00 -4.88
C LYS A 64 11.61 3.07 -5.37
N THR A 65 11.08 4.22 -5.78
CA THR A 65 11.87 5.38 -6.20
C THR A 65 12.84 5.82 -5.10
N ALA A 66 12.37 5.93 -3.86
CA ALA A 66 13.18 6.32 -2.71
C ALA A 66 14.38 5.39 -2.45
N ILE A 67 14.21 4.09 -2.73
CA ILE A 67 15.27 3.10 -2.55
C ILE A 67 16.20 3.05 -3.77
N THR A 68 15.67 3.18 -4.99
CA THR A 68 16.47 3.03 -6.21
C THR A 68 17.26 4.28 -6.59
N ASP A 69 16.72 5.48 -6.34
CA ASP A 69 17.39 6.75 -6.63
C ASP A 69 18.42 7.08 -5.53
N PRO A 70 19.73 7.10 -5.83
CA PRO A 70 20.76 7.46 -4.86
C PRO A 70 20.57 8.86 -4.25
N ALA A 71 20.11 9.85 -5.02
CA ALA A 71 19.92 11.23 -4.55
C ALA A 71 18.72 11.34 -3.60
N VAL A 72 17.65 10.57 -3.83
CA VAL A 72 16.51 10.50 -2.90
C VAL A 72 16.90 9.71 -1.66
N ARG A 73 17.59 8.58 -1.81
CA ARG A 73 18.07 7.75 -0.71
C ARG A 73 18.98 8.50 0.26
N GLN A 74 19.84 9.38 -0.24
CA GLN A 74 20.68 10.26 0.60
C GLN A 74 19.89 11.18 1.53
N ARG A 75 18.59 11.41 1.27
CA ARG A 75 17.72 12.21 2.13
C ARG A 75 17.29 11.43 3.39
N PHE A 76 17.36 10.10 3.38
CA PHE A 76 17.00 9.24 4.52
C PHE A 76 18.19 9.06 5.48
N ARG A 77 18.71 10.17 6.00
CA ARG A 77 19.74 10.22 7.04
C ARG A 77 19.22 10.99 8.24
N SER A 78 19.67 10.63 9.45
CA SER A 78 19.18 11.25 10.69
C SER A 78 19.45 12.76 10.73
N PHE A 79 20.60 13.21 10.22
CA PHE A 79 20.97 14.62 10.18
C PHE A 79 21.55 15.00 8.82
N VAL A 80 21.24 16.23 8.37
CA VAL A 80 21.77 16.79 7.11
C VAL A 80 23.18 17.36 7.29
N ASN A 81 23.50 17.80 8.51
CA ASN A 81 24.68 18.60 8.87
C ASN A 81 25.71 17.84 9.74
N SER A 82 25.46 16.58 10.09
CA SER A 82 26.30 15.82 11.00
C SER A 82 26.22 14.33 10.68
N ASP A 83 27.36 13.64 10.71
CA ASP A 83 27.43 12.18 10.63
C ASP A 83 27.37 11.51 12.01
N LYS A 84 27.23 12.31 13.09
CA LYS A 84 27.10 11.76 14.44
C LYS A 84 25.77 11.02 14.58
N PRO A 85 25.77 9.83 15.21
CA PRO A 85 24.53 9.16 15.59
C PRO A 85 23.74 10.05 16.58
N ASP A 86 22.42 9.90 16.57
CA ASP A 86 21.57 10.56 17.56
C ASP A 86 21.76 9.87 18.92
N GLU A 87 22.38 10.57 19.86
CA GLU A 87 22.67 10.06 21.22
C GLU A 87 21.39 9.75 22.01
N HIS A 88 20.23 10.26 21.59
CA HIS A 88 18.94 9.95 22.21
C HIS A 88 18.29 8.64 21.71
N ILE A 89 18.77 8.08 20.59
CA ILE A 89 18.25 6.84 20.02
C ILE A 89 19.08 5.67 20.55
N VAL A 90 18.63 5.10 21.68
CA VAL A 90 19.19 3.87 22.26
C VAL A 90 18.32 2.68 21.85
N PHE A 91 18.93 1.62 21.33
CA PHE A 91 18.23 0.38 20.99
C PHE A 91 18.50 -0.70 22.05
N VAL A 92 17.47 -1.46 22.41
CA VAL A 92 17.55 -2.63 23.30
C VAL A 92 16.97 -3.86 22.61
N GLY A 93 17.51 -5.04 22.94
CA GLY A 93 17.02 -6.30 22.43
C GLY A 93 15.85 -6.82 23.25
N GLU A 94 14.72 -7.12 22.61
CA GLU A 94 13.58 -7.79 23.24
C GLU A 94 13.15 -8.96 22.37
N ARG A 95 13.14 -10.17 22.95
CA ARG A 95 12.68 -11.40 22.29
C ARG A 95 13.36 -11.66 20.92
N GLY A 96 14.64 -11.29 20.80
CA GLY A 96 15.44 -11.48 19.58
C GLY A 96 15.25 -10.39 18.51
N GLN A 97 14.50 -9.32 18.78
CA GLN A 97 14.35 -8.17 17.90
C GLN A 97 14.89 -6.90 18.56
N ILE A 98 15.42 -5.96 17.76
CA ILE A 98 15.82 -4.64 18.25
C ILE A 98 14.59 -3.75 18.37
N ARG A 99 14.47 -3.00 19.47
CA ARG A 99 13.48 -1.93 19.62
C ARG A 99 14.11 -0.69 20.24
N PRO A 100 13.51 0.50 20.09
CA PRO A 100 13.90 1.66 20.86
C PRO A 100 13.75 1.41 22.36
N ALA A 101 14.71 1.89 23.15
CA ALA A 101 14.67 1.87 24.61
C ALA A 101 13.52 2.74 25.13
N ASN A 102 12.85 2.28 26.17
CA ASN A 102 11.83 3.03 26.90
C ASN A 102 12.50 4.09 27.80
N ALA A 103 11.69 4.98 28.40
CA ALA A 103 12.23 6.11 29.18
C ALA A 103 13.20 5.68 30.31
N ASP A 104 12.84 4.66 31.09
CA ASP A 104 13.65 4.17 32.20
C ASP A 104 14.95 3.51 31.71
N GLU A 105 14.88 2.77 30.60
CA GLU A 105 16.02 2.10 29.98
C GLU A 105 17.01 3.11 29.38
N ARG A 106 16.51 4.22 28.81
CA ARG A 106 17.35 5.33 28.35
C ARG A 106 18.10 5.99 29.51
N ALA A 107 17.41 6.26 30.62
CA ALA A 107 18.04 6.85 31.81
C ALA A 107 19.15 5.96 32.39
N ALA A 108 18.93 4.64 32.41
CA ALA A 108 19.94 3.67 32.84
C ALA A 108 21.15 3.60 31.89
N ALA A 109 20.92 3.71 30.57
CA ALA A 109 21.99 3.70 29.56
C ALA A 109 22.87 4.96 29.62
N THR A 110 22.29 6.14 29.84
CA THR A 110 23.05 7.40 29.98
C THR A 110 23.86 7.47 31.28
N ALA A 111 23.41 6.79 32.35
CA ALA A 111 24.11 6.79 33.65
C ALA A 111 25.36 5.89 33.71
N THR A 112 25.57 5.04 32.69
CA THR A 112 26.65 4.04 32.63
C THR A 112 27.75 4.41 31.62
N ALA A 113 27.59 5.54 30.91
CA ALA A 113 28.55 6.09 29.94
C ALA A 113 29.36 7.24 30.57
#